data_AF-A0A7J6TG71-F1
#
_entry.id   AF-A0A7J6TG71-F1
#
_cell.length_a   1.000
_cell.length_b   1.000
_cell.length_c   1.000
_cell.angle_alpha   90.00
_cell.angle_beta   90.00
_cell.angle_gamma   90.00
#
_symmetry.space_group_name_H-M   'P 1'
#
loop_
_entity.id
_entity.type
_entity.pdbx_description
1 polymer ?
#
loop_
_entity_poly.entity_id
_entity_poly.type
_entity_poly.pdbx_seq_one_letter_code
_entity_poly.pdbx_strand_id
1 'polypeptide(L)'
;MADGPLYVHSWLGYGLEAARQRVLQENTNGTSPCLIPSDDLPQYYDYAGVRLSLHPDPLPSSSRYQRCLATVRAALDLHQDCGATQASECAFNGAWRGPIDPSSYTFRVFSYVFDVARSNGLVPTGAHEVVVTVAEFRDVARVRCAETVGGGSLPWACLDAVYVTSLLSDGFGIPDTQPTVVAE
;
A
#
# COMPACT_ATOMS: atom_id res chain seq x y z
N MET A 1 -28.90 -11.41 13.24
CA MET A 1 -28.03 -11.69 12.09
C MET A 1 -28.48 -10.75 10.99
N ALA A 2 -27.57 -10.01 10.38
CA ALA A 2 -27.93 -9.15 9.26
C ALA A 2 -28.12 -10.03 8.03
N ASP A 3 -29.36 -10.25 7.61
CA ASP A 3 -29.67 -10.94 6.36
C ASP A 3 -29.50 -9.91 5.22
N GLY A 4 -28.32 -9.90 4.60
CA GLY A 4 -27.99 -8.99 3.52
C GLY A 4 -26.99 -9.64 2.53
N PRO A 5 -27.01 -9.21 1.26
CA PRO A 5 -26.03 -9.69 0.28
C PRO A 5 -24.62 -9.27 0.70
N LEU A 6 -23.67 -10.23 0.67
CA LEU A 6 -22.26 -9.97 0.95
C LEU A 6 -21.50 -9.83 -0.36
N TYR A 7 -20.87 -8.66 -0.56
CA TYR A 7 -19.91 -8.47 -1.63
C TYR A 7 -18.56 -9.12 -1.25
N VAL A 8 -18.01 -9.96 -2.13
CA VAL A 8 -16.71 -10.60 -1.93
C VAL A 8 -15.92 -10.54 -3.23
N HIS A 9 -14.66 -10.11 -3.12
CA HIS A 9 -13.71 -10.14 -4.23
C HIS A 9 -12.31 -10.41 -3.72
N SER A 10 -11.48 -11.04 -4.55
CA SER A 10 -10.08 -11.32 -4.25
C SER A 10 -9.20 -10.80 -5.37
N TRP A 11 -8.36 -9.82 -5.05
CA TRP A 11 -7.38 -9.25 -5.97
C TRP A 11 -6.11 -10.10 -5.98
N LEU A 12 -6.06 -11.09 -6.87
CA LEU A 12 -4.90 -11.96 -7.00
C LEU A 12 -3.63 -11.15 -7.29
N GLY A 13 -2.64 -11.34 -6.43
CA GLY A 13 -1.33 -10.69 -6.54
C GLY A 13 -1.25 -9.27 -5.96
N TYR A 14 -2.28 -8.83 -5.24
CA TYR A 14 -2.28 -7.58 -4.47
C TYR A 14 -2.12 -7.80 -2.96
N GLY A 15 -1.71 -9.01 -2.54
CA GLY A 15 -1.15 -9.24 -1.21
C GLY A 15 0.25 -8.62 -1.10
N LEU A 16 0.74 -8.31 0.11
CA LEU A 16 1.92 -7.46 0.31
C LEU A 16 3.15 -7.88 -0.51
N GLU A 17 3.56 -9.15 -0.47
CA GLU A 17 4.73 -9.63 -1.24
C GLU A 17 4.50 -9.54 -2.76
N ALA A 18 3.34 -9.99 -3.24
CA ALA A 18 3.02 -9.89 -4.67
C ALA A 18 2.90 -8.43 -5.14
N ALA A 19 2.46 -7.53 -4.26
CA ALA A 19 2.38 -6.10 -4.51
C ALA A 19 3.78 -5.47 -4.61
N ARG A 20 4.73 -5.87 -3.74
CA ARG A 20 6.14 -5.48 -3.90
C ARG A 20 6.66 -5.86 -5.28
N GLN A 21 6.42 -7.09 -5.73
CA GLN A 21 6.83 -7.51 -7.07
C GLN A 21 6.24 -6.59 -8.15
N ARG A 22 4.93 -6.31 -8.11
CA ARG A 22 4.25 -5.43 -9.08
C ARG A 22 4.88 -4.04 -9.12
N VAL A 23 5.00 -3.41 -7.96
CA VAL A 23 5.58 -2.05 -7.83
C VAL A 23 7.01 -2.00 -8.34
N LEU A 24 7.80 -3.04 -8.10
CA LEU A 24 9.20 -3.13 -8.57
C LEU A 24 9.30 -3.43 -10.08
N GLN A 25 8.26 -3.97 -10.70
CA GLN A 25 8.19 -4.22 -12.13
C GLN A 25 7.71 -3.00 -12.93
N GLU A 26 7.15 -1.98 -12.27
CA GLU A 26 6.78 -0.72 -12.91
C GLU A 26 8.01 -0.04 -13.53
N ASN A 27 7.91 0.27 -14.82
CA ASN A 27 9.04 0.75 -15.60
C ASN A 27 9.49 2.15 -15.15
N THR A 28 10.52 2.18 -14.29
CA THR A 28 11.14 3.41 -13.77
C THR A 28 12.64 3.45 -14.10
N ASN A 29 12.96 3.30 -15.40
CA ASN A 29 14.32 3.32 -15.93
C ASN A 29 15.27 2.30 -15.26
N GLY A 30 14.73 1.13 -14.88
CA GLY A 30 15.48 0.07 -14.19
C GLY A 30 15.84 0.37 -12.74
N THR A 31 15.31 1.45 -12.16
CA THR A 31 15.45 1.79 -10.73
C THR A 31 14.08 1.72 -10.05
N SER A 32 13.97 2.05 -8.76
CA SER A 32 12.69 2.22 -8.08
C SER A 32 12.76 3.35 -7.05
N PRO A 33 11.80 4.30 -7.07
CA PRO A 33 11.68 5.31 -6.02
C PRO A 33 11.15 4.72 -4.70
N CYS A 34 10.62 3.50 -4.69
CA CYS A 34 10.06 2.91 -3.48
C CYS A 34 11.09 2.21 -2.59
N LEU A 35 12.32 2.07 -3.07
CA LEU A 35 13.43 1.49 -2.33
C LEU A 35 14.21 2.59 -1.60
N ILE A 36 14.55 2.33 -0.34
CA ILE A 36 15.46 3.17 0.44
C ILE A 36 16.88 2.67 0.18
N PRO A 37 17.82 3.51 -0.28
CA PRO A 37 19.22 3.12 -0.35
C PRO A 37 19.72 2.73 1.05
N SER A 38 20.31 1.53 1.17
CA SER A 38 20.87 1.00 2.42
C SER A 38 21.91 -0.06 2.11
N ASP A 39 22.90 -0.22 2.99
CA ASP A 39 23.88 -1.31 2.91
C ASP A 39 23.21 -2.68 3.12
N ASP A 40 22.05 -2.70 3.78
CA ASP A 40 21.24 -3.91 4.04
C ASP A 40 20.20 -4.19 2.94
N LEU A 41 20.15 -3.38 1.88
CA LEU A 41 19.23 -3.63 0.77
C LEU A 41 19.69 -4.92 0.03
N PRO A 42 18.86 -5.97 -0.04
CA PRO A 42 19.21 -7.16 -0.79
C PRO A 42 19.44 -6.83 -2.27
N GLN A 43 20.32 -7.59 -2.93
CA GLN A 43 20.56 -7.41 -4.36
C GLN A 43 19.35 -7.80 -5.21
N TYR A 44 18.52 -8.71 -4.71
CA TYR A 44 17.40 -9.29 -5.45
C TYR A 44 16.14 -9.39 -4.60
N TYR A 45 14.99 -9.30 -5.26
CA TYR A 45 13.70 -9.72 -4.72
C TYR A 45 13.21 -10.97 -5.44
N ASP A 46 13.05 -12.06 -4.70
CA ASP A 46 12.60 -13.36 -5.18
C ASP A 46 11.17 -13.61 -4.72
N TYR A 47 10.22 -13.68 -5.66
CA TYR A 47 8.83 -13.99 -5.36
C TYR A 47 8.19 -14.79 -6.50
N ALA A 48 7.42 -15.83 -6.17
CA ALA A 48 6.69 -16.66 -7.13
C ALA A 48 7.51 -17.16 -8.34
N GLY A 49 8.80 -17.46 -8.13
CA GLY A 49 9.72 -17.93 -9.19
C GLY A 49 10.29 -16.83 -10.08
N VAL A 50 9.99 -15.56 -9.80
CA VAL A 50 10.55 -14.38 -10.48
C VAL A 50 11.63 -13.75 -9.60
N ARG A 51 12.77 -13.43 -10.22
CA ARG A 51 13.88 -12.71 -9.58
C ARG A 51 14.01 -11.31 -10.18
N LEU A 52 13.88 -10.29 -9.35
CA LEU A 52 14.06 -8.88 -9.73
C LEU A 52 15.35 -8.34 -9.15
N SER A 53 16.15 -7.60 -9.93
CA SER A 53 17.31 -6.88 -9.41
C SER A 53 16.84 -5.57 -8.75
N LEU A 54 17.33 -5.28 -7.55
CA LEU A 54 16.92 -4.10 -6.79
C LEU A 54 17.89 -2.94 -6.99
N HIS A 55 17.35 -1.83 -7.48
CA HIS A 55 18.11 -0.61 -7.74
C HIS A 55 17.31 0.58 -7.22
N PRO A 56 17.66 1.18 -6.08
CA PRO A 56 17.06 2.43 -5.64
C PRO A 56 17.29 3.52 -6.68
N ASP A 57 16.34 4.43 -6.82
CA ASP A 57 16.57 5.61 -7.66
C ASP A 57 17.67 6.52 -7.04
N PRO A 58 18.47 7.22 -7.87
CA PRO A 58 19.55 8.09 -7.39
C PRO A 58 19.05 9.48 -6.97
N LEU A 59 17.73 9.70 -6.95
CA LEU A 59 17.13 11.02 -6.77
C LEU A 59 16.99 11.37 -5.27
N PRO A 60 16.89 12.67 -4.92
CA PRO A 60 16.81 13.09 -3.51
C PRO A 60 15.64 12.44 -2.75
N SER A 61 15.85 12.11 -1.47
CA SER A 61 14.83 11.53 -0.59
C SER A 61 13.61 12.43 -0.40
N SER A 62 13.81 13.75 -0.48
CA SER A 62 12.75 14.78 -0.34
C SER A 62 11.58 14.65 -1.32
N SER A 63 11.80 13.95 -2.45
CA SER A 63 10.78 13.73 -3.49
C SER A 63 10.44 12.25 -3.69
N ARG A 64 11.01 11.36 -2.86
CA ARG A 64 10.84 9.91 -2.95
C ARG A 64 9.40 9.48 -2.74
N TYR A 65 8.74 10.04 -1.73
CA TYR A 65 7.33 9.74 -1.42
C TYR A 65 6.43 9.96 -2.64
N GLN A 66 6.51 11.11 -3.30
CA GLN A 66 5.65 11.42 -4.46
C GLN A 66 5.92 10.48 -5.64
N ARG A 67 7.20 10.16 -5.90
CA ARG A 67 7.56 9.23 -6.98
C ARG A 67 7.11 7.81 -6.66
N CYS A 68 7.34 7.33 -5.44
CA CYS A 68 6.87 6.01 -5.03
C CYS A 68 5.35 5.90 -5.07
N LEU A 69 4.63 6.94 -4.63
CA LEU A 69 3.17 6.99 -4.73
C LEU A 69 2.71 6.89 -6.19
N ALA A 70 3.37 7.57 -7.13
CA ALA A 70 3.05 7.46 -8.55
C ALA A 70 3.29 6.03 -9.08
N THR A 71 4.41 5.40 -8.69
CA THR A 71 4.71 4.01 -9.06
C THR A 71 3.69 3.02 -8.48
N VAL A 72 3.31 3.18 -7.22
CA VAL A 72 2.28 2.35 -6.57
C VAL A 72 0.92 2.50 -7.24
N ARG A 73 0.53 3.74 -7.58
CA ARG A 73 -0.73 4.01 -8.29
C ARG A 73 -0.76 3.38 -9.68
N ALA A 74 0.36 3.36 -10.38
CA ALA A 74 0.50 2.63 -11.64
C ALA A 74 0.33 1.12 -11.44
N ALA A 75 1.01 0.55 -10.43
CA ALA A 75 0.93 -0.88 -10.11
C ALA A 75 -0.48 -1.34 -9.66
N LEU A 76 -1.27 -0.45 -9.07
CA LEU A 76 -2.67 -0.69 -8.73
C LEU A 76 -3.58 -0.72 -9.97
N ASP A 77 -3.18 -0.12 -11.08
CA ASP A 77 -3.99 0.07 -12.28
C ASP A 77 -5.36 0.71 -11.96
N LEU A 78 -5.30 1.88 -11.31
CA LEU A 78 -6.46 2.62 -10.79
C LEU A 78 -7.43 3.14 -11.87
N HIS A 79 -7.01 3.13 -13.14
CA HIS A 79 -7.80 3.69 -14.24
C HIS A 79 -8.43 2.61 -15.13
N GLN A 80 -8.18 1.33 -14.83
CA GLN A 80 -8.79 0.24 -15.55
C GLN A 80 -10.30 0.20 -15.28
N ASP A 81 -11.08 0.24 -16.37
CA ASP A 81 -12.53 0.14 -16.30
C ASP A 81 -12.97 -1.21 -15.74
N CYS A 82 -13.95 -1.17 -14.84
CA CYS A 82 -14.55 -2.33 -14.21
C CYS A 82 -15.96 -2.63 -14.72
N GLY A 83 -16.46 -1.88 -15.71
CA GLY A 83 -17.79 -2.06 -16.29
C GLY A 83 -18.93 -1.51 -15.42
N ALA A 84 -18.62 -0.70 -14.41
CA ALA A 84 -19.61 -0.04 -13.57
C ALA A 84 -20.21 1.21 -14.25
N THR A 85 -21.30 1.73 -13.70
CA THR A 85 -21.99 2.90 -14.29
C THR A 85 -21.18 4.17 -14.10
N GLN A 86 -20.49 4.28 -12.96
CA GLN A 86 -19.59 5.38 -12.64
C GLN A 86 -18.18 4.86 -12.40
N ALA A 87 -17.18 5.53 -12.95
CA ALA A 87 -15.78 5.15 -12.73
C ALA A 87 -15.38 5.18 -11.24
N SER A 88 -16.04 6.01 -10.42
CA SER A 88 -15.86 6.06 -8.96
C SER A 88 -16.34 4.80 -8.23
N GLU A 89 -17.04 3.90 -8.91
CA GLU A 89 -17.44 2.59 -8.39
C GLU A 89 -16.39 1.50 -8.65
N CYS A 90 -15.39 1.78 -9.49
CA CYS A 90 -14.25 0.89 -9.65
C CYS A 90 -13.30 1.05 -8.47
N ALA A 91 -12.70 -0.07 -8.06
CA ALA A 91 -11.59 -0.05 -7.12
C ALA A 91 -10.28 0.12 -7.90
N PHE A 92 -9.64 -1.00 -8.24
CA PHE A 92 -8.38 -1.04 -8.95
C PHE A 92 -8.27 -2.35 -9.74
N ASN A 93 -7.44 -2.37 -10.78
CA ASN A 93 -7.25 -3.52 -11.68
C ASN A 93 -8.59 -4.07 -12.23
N GLY A 94 -9.46 -3.16 -12.70
CA GLY A 94 -10.70 -3.48 -13.40
C GLY A 94 -11.76 -4.17 -12.55
N ALA A 95 -11.65 -4.11 -11.22
CA ALA A 95 -12.64 -4.68 -10.31
C ALA A 95 -13.61 -3.61 -9.79
N TRP A 96 -14.90 -3.95 -9.79
CA TRP A 96 -15.91 -3.17 -9.08
C TRP A 96 -15.62 -3.20 -7.58
N ARG A 97 -15.87 -2.12 -6.84
CA ARG A 97 -15.63 -2.09 -5.38
C ARG A 97 -16.79 -2.62 -4.54
N GLY A 98 -17.90 -2.97 -5.20
CA GLY A 98 -19.17 -3.26 -4.55
C GLY A 98 -20.00 -2.00 -4.28
N PRO A 99 -21.20 -2.14 -3.68
CA PRO A 99 -22.16 -1.05 -3.49
C PRO A 99 -21.80 -0.13 -2.30
N ILE A 100 -20.51 0.13 -2.10
CA ILE A 100 -19.99 0.85 -0.94
C ILE A 100 -19.93 2.33 -1.27
N ASP A 101 -20.70 3.15 -0.55
CA ASP A 101 -20.31 4.53 -0.27
C ASP A 101 -19.36 4.49 0.93
N PRO A 102 -18.05 4.77 0.76
CA PRO A 102 -17.07 4.62 1.82
C PRO A 102 -17.48 5.36 3.11
N SER A 103 -18.11 6.52 2.98
CA SER A 103 -18.53 7.33 4.13
C SER A 103 -19.69 6.73 4.95
N SER A 104 -20.36 5.71 4.41
CA SER A 104 -21.51 5.06 5.04
C SER A 104 -21.18 3.75 5.78
N TYR A 105 -19.91 3.33 5.83
CA TYR A 105 -19.48 2.06 6.46
C TYR A 105 -18.41 2.26 7.53
N THR A 106 -18.24 1.27 8.40
CA THR A 106 -17.04 1.15 9.24
C THR A 106 -16.09 0.17 8.58
N PHE A 107 -14.87 0.62 8.28
CA PHE A 107 -13.85 -0.24 7.70
C PHE A 107 -13.08 -0.98 8.78
N ARG A 108 -12.85 -2.27 8.53
CA ARG A 108 -11.95 -3.11 9.32
C ARG A 108 -10.99 -3.82 8.39
N VAL A 109 -9.70 -3.63 8.64
CA VAL A 109 -8.59 -4.15 7.82
C VAL A 109 -7.67 -5.00 8.68
N PHE A 110 -7.09 -6.04 8.10
CA PHE A 110 -6.42 -7.10 8.84
C PHE A 110 -5.04 -7.45 8.27
N SER A 111 -4.35 -8.36 8.95
CA SER A 111 -3.15 -9.03 8.44
C SER A 111 -2.03 -8.06 8.10
N TYR A 112 -1.56 -8.00 6.84
CA TYR A 112 -0.39 -7.18 6.49
C TYR A 112 -0.61 -5.68 6.73
N VAL A 113 -1.85 -5.19 6.73
CA VAL A 113 -2.14 -3.79 7.08
C VAL A 113 -1.86 -3.55 8.57
N PHE A 114 -2.17 -4.53 9.42
CA PHE A 114 -1.82 -4.52 10.84
C PHE A 114 -0.32 -4.65 11.07
N ASP A 115 0.37 -5.52 10.33
CA ASP A 115 1.83 -5.63 10.43
C ASP A 115 2.54 -4.34 10.02
N VAL A 116 2.08 -3.68 8.96
CA VAL A 116 2.57 -2.36 8.55
C VAL A 116 2.26 -1.32 9.62
N ALA A 117 1.06 -1.29 10.20
CA ALA A 117 0.74 -0.38 11.29
C ALA A 117 1.63 -0.61 12.54
N ARG A 118 1.78 -1.87 12.96
CA ARG A 118 2.54 -2.29 14.15
C ARG A 118 4.03 -2.00 14.02
N SER A 119 4.64 -2.35 12.90
CA SER A 119 6.06 -2.07 12.60
C SER A 119 6.38 -0.58 12.52
N ASN A 120 5.36 0.27 12.39
CA ASN A 120 5.47 1.72 12.36
C ASN A 120 4.94 2.39 13.64
N GLY A 121 4.65 1.63 14.70
CA GLY A 121 4.27 2.16 16.00
C GLY A 121 2.86 2.73 16.08
N LEU A 122 2.01 2.50 15.08
CA LEU A 122 0.60 2.89 15.13
C LEU A 122 -0.21 1.97 16.08
N VAL A 123 0.20 0.70 16.21
CA VAL A 123 -0.41 -0.25 17.14
C VAL A 123 0.38 -0.23 18.46
N PRO A 124 -0.25 0.09 19.60
CA PRO A 124 0.40 0.00 20.90
C PRO A 124 0.93 -1.40 21.19
N THR A 125 2.07 -1.49 21.89
CA THR A 125 2.64 -2.79 22.30
C THR A 125 1.62 -3.62 23.10
N GLY A 126 1.38 -4.85 22.65
CA GLY A 126 0.43 -5.77 23.28
C GLY A 126 -1.03 -5.59 22.87
N ALA A 127 -1.35 -4.60 22.02
CA ALA A 127 -2.67 -4.47 21.42
C ALA A 127 -2.80 -5.34 20.16
N HIS A 128 -3.99 -5.91 19.96
CA HIS A 128 -4.35 -6.71 18.79
C HIS A 128 -5.28 -5.95 17.82
N GLU A 129 -5.69 -4.74 18.18
CA GLU A 129 -6.43 -3.83 17.31
C GLU A 129 -6.15 -2.37 17.68
N VAL A 130 -6.33 -1.47 16.72
CA VAL A 130 -6.25 -0.01 16.90
C VAL A 130 -7.20 0.68 15.92
N VAL A 131 -7.70 1.86 16.27
CA VAL A 131 -8.41 2.73 15.34
C VAL A 131 -7.43 3.78 14.83
N VAL A 132 -7.24 3.82 13.51
CA VAL A 132 -6.38 4.79 12.82
C VAL A 132 -7.10 5.33 11.58
N THR A 133 -6.48 6.30 10.95
CA THR A 133 -6.93 6.95 9.73
C THR A 133 -5.95 6.71 8.58
N VAL A 134 -6.41 6.85 7.34
CA VAL A 134 -5.55 6.79 6.16
C VAL A 134 -4.52 7.94 6.18
N ALA A 135 -4.85 9.08 6.79
CA ALA A 135 -3.89 10.17 7.01
C ALA A 135 -2.68 9.75 7.87
N GLU A 136 -2.88 8.94 8.91
CA GLU A 136 -1.79 8.45 9.77
C GLU A 136 -0.87 7.48 8.99
N PHE A 137 -1.43 6.59 8.17
CA PHE A 137 -0.62 5.77 7.26
C PHE A 137 0.18 6.62 6.27
N ARG A 138 -0.42 7.71 5.76
CA ARG A 138 0.25 8.63 4.86
C ARG A 138 1.42 9.35 5.52
N ASP A 139 1.28 9.75 6.78
CA ASP A 139 2.36 10.38 7.53
C ASP A 139 3.49 9.40 7.81
N VAL A 140 3.17 8.14 8.16
CA VAL A 140 4.15 7.06 8.22
C VAL A 140 4.89 6.90 6.88
N ALA A 141 4.15 6.84 5.76
CA ALA A 141 4.75 6.70 4.44
C ALA A 141 5.71 7.85 4.10
N ARG A 142 5.35 9.10 4.42
CA ARG A 142 6.23 10.26 4.24
C ARG A 142 7.51 10.15 5.07
N VAL A 143 7.40 9.75 6.34
CA VAL A 143 8.55 9.58 7.24
C VAL A 143 9.48 8.49 6.69
N ARG A 144 8.95 7.31 6.36
CA ARG A 144 9.76 6.19 5.84
C ARG A 144 10.43 6.52 4.52
N CYS A 145 9.71 7.16 3.60
CA CYS A 145 10.30 7.55 2.33
C CYS A 145 11.32 8.70 2.45
N ALA A 146 11.39 9.42 3.58
CA ALA A 146 12.41 10.44 3.81
C ALA A 146 13.72 9.88 4.40
N GLU A 147 13.72 8.63 4.89
CA GLU A 147 14.90 7.99 5.48
C GLU A 147 16.10 7.91 4.51
N THR A 148 17.30 7.89 5.08
CA THR A 148 18.58 7.81 4.35
C THR A 148 19.42 6.65 4.88
N VAL A 149 20.48 6.30 4.14
CA VAL A 149 21.40 5.18 4.46
C VAL A 149 21.90 5.26 5.91
N GLY A 150 21.92 4.12 6.61
CA GLY A 150 22.56 3.98 7.93
C GLY A 150 21.63 3.96 9.14
N GLY A 151 20.31 4.05 8.95
CA GLY A 151 19.32 4.06 10.03
C GLY A 151 18.77 2.71 10.48
N GLY A 152 19.30 1.58 9.98
CA GLY A 152 18.63 0.27 10.13
C GLY A 152 17.28 0.22 9.40
N SER A 153 17.16 0.96 8.31
CA SER A 153 15.92 1.05 7.54
C SER A 153 15.58 -0.31 6.94
N LEU A 154 14.35 -0.75 7.19
CA LEU A 154 13.82 -1.93 6.53
C LEU A 154 13.66 -1.60 5.04
N PRO A 155 14.27 -2.37 4.11
CA PRO A 155 14.28 -2.05 2.68
C PRO A 155 12.90 -1.75 2.08
N TRP A 156 11.86 -2.37 2.65
CA TRP A 156 10.47 -2.30 2.19
C TRP A 156 9.65 -1.21 2.86
N ALA A 157 10.16 -0.52 3.89
CA ALA A 157 9.34 0.36 4.73
C ALA A 157 8.64 1.49 3.95
N CYS A 158 9.34 2.13 3.01
CA CYS A 158 8.73 3.15 2.14
C CYS A 158 7.69 2.52 1.20
N LEU A 159 8.05 1.43 0.52
CA LEU A 159 7.17 0.72 -0.40
C LEU A 159 5.88 0.27 0.30
N ASP A 160 5.99 -0.48 1.40
CA ASP A 160 4.85 -1.07 2.10
C ASP A 160 3.92 0.01 2.66
N ALA A 161 4.47 1.07 3.25
CA ALA A 161 3.67 2.16 3.79
C ALA A 161 2.92 2.93 2.68
N VAL A 162 3.59 3.21 1.55
CA VAL A 162 2.95 3.87 0.40
C VAL A 162 1.91 2.95 -0.25
N TYR A 163 2.20 1.64 -0.36
CA TYR A 163 1.27 0.65 -0.90
C TYR A 163 -0.01 0.56 -0.07
N VAL A 164 0.11 0.37 1.26
CA VAL A 164 -1.06 0.34 2.15
C VAL A 164 -1.84 1.65 2.09
N THR A 165 -1.14 2.80 2.10
CA THR A 165 -1.80 4.11 1.99
C THR A 165 -2.63 4.21 0.71
N SER A 166 -2.02 3.92 -0.44
CA SER A 166 -2.68 4.04 -1.75
C SER A 166 -3.76 2.98 -1.97
N LEU A 167 -3.56 1.76 -1.47
CA LEU A 167 -4.58 0.71 -1.51
C LEU A 167 -5.86 1.13 -0.78
N LEU A 168 -5.72 1.67 0.43
CA LEU A 168 -6.86 2.13 1.23
C LEU A 168 -7.50 3.40 0.62
N SER A 169 -6.68 4.39 0.24
CA SER A 169 -7.18 5.68 -0.22
C SER A 169 -7.63 5.66 -1.67
N ASP A 170 -6.74 5.25 -2.57
CA ASP A 170 -6.94 5.35 -4.01
C ASP A 170 -7.68 4.12 -4.54
N GLY A 171 -7.36 2.92 -4.01
CA GLY A 171 -8.00 1.67 -4.41
C GLY A 171 -9.40 1.50 -3.83
N PHE A 172 -9.58 1.64 -2.52
CA PHE A 172 -10.89 1.45 -1.87
C PHE A 172 -11.67 2.75 -1.65
N GLY A 173 -11.07 3.91 -1.91
CA GLY A 173 -11.76 5.20 -1.76
C GLY A 173 -12.02 5.59 -0.31
N ILE A 174 -11.28 5.04 0.66
CA ILE A 174 -11.45 5.39 2.07
C ILE A 174 -10.94 6.82 2.28
N PRO A 175 -11.80 7.77 2.72
CA PRO A 175 -11.40 9.14 3.02
C PRO A 175 -10.32 9.19 4.09
N ASP A 176 -9.44 10.18 3.95
CA ASP A 176 -8.29 10.38 4.83
C ASP A 176 -8.61 10.47 6.31
N THR A 177 -9.78 10.99 6.65
CA THR A 177 -10.23 11.23 8.03
C THR A 177 -11.13 10.12 8.57
N GLN A 178 -11.49 9.12 7.76
CA GLN A 178 -12.41 8.08 8.19
C GLN A 178 -11.73 7.12 9.19
N PRO A 179 -12.31 6.95 10.40
CA PRO A 179 -11.80 5.97 11.36
C PRO A 179 -11.88 4.56 10.77
N THR A 180 -10.74 3.87 10.77
CA THR A 180 -10.56 2.51 10.26
C THR A 180 -10.01 1.65 11.38
N VAL A 181 -10.66 0.52 11.65
CA VAL A 181 -10.15 -0.46 12.62
C VAL A 181 -9.09 -1.32 11.94
N VAL A 182 -7.87 -1.32 12.46
CA VAL A 182 -6.77 -2.18 12.02
C VAL A 182 -6.58 -3.26 13.07
N ALA A 183 -6.61 -4.54 12.70
CA ALA A 183 -6.56 -5.66 13.65
C ALA A 183 -5.68 -6.82 13.14
N GLU A 184 -5.15 -7.61 14.07
CA GLU A 184 -4.34 -8.81 13.77
C GLU A 184 -5.14 -9.87 13.00
#